data_AF-A0A4W6DBS5-F1
#
_entry.id   AF-A0A4W6DBS5-F1
#
_cell.length_a   1.000
_cell.length_b   1.000
_cell.length_c   1.000
_cell.angle_alpha   90.00
_cell.angle_beta   90.00
_cell.angle_gamma   90.00
#
_symmetry.space_group_name_H-M   'P 1'
#
loop_
_entity.id
_entity.type
_entity.pdbx_description
1 polymer ?
#
loop_
_entity_poly.entity_id
_entity_poly.type
_entity_poly.pdbx_seq_one_letter_code
_entity_poly.pdbx_strand_id
1 'polypeptide(L)'
;MEENRLSANVNFTAESAHLVKTLLYKHRHTITTEQEEKCPDTGMRTEEEHHTFYHYRARFSTPTSRKPIQGTASVYFVVDVSKVKAQTLPVEVLFVVESNRLVHTPGRTRFREKWLADVIESKALLQKAVQL
;
A
#
# COMPACT_ATOMS: atom_id res chain seq x y z
N MET A 1 -23.34 -14.50 28.29
CA MET A 1 -23.16 -13.66 27.08
C MET A 1 -21.96 -12.79 27.34
N GLU A 2 -20.80 -13.18 26.84
CA GLU A 2 -19.55 -12.46 27.07
C GLU A 2 -19.09 -11.90 25.73
N GLU A 3 -19.15 -10.57 25.64
CA GLU A 3 -18.86 -9.75 24.49
C GLU A 3 -17.35 -9.79 24.23
N ASN A 4 -16.95 -10.66 23.30
CA ASN A 4 -15.55 -10.95 23.02
C ASN A 4 -14.90 -9.77 22.27
N ARG A 5 -14.43 -8.78 23.02
CA ARG A 5 -13.58 -7.67 22.57
C ARG A 5 -12.21 -8.19 22.13
N LEU A 6 -12.15 -8.87 21.01
CA LEU A 6 -10.90 -9.20 20.31
C LEU A 6 -10.55 -8.09 19.31
N SER A 7 -10.41 -6.86 19.81
CA SER A 7 -9.64 -5.85 19.09
C SER A 7 -8.17 -6.14 19.36
N ALA A 8 -7.62 -7.13 18.64
CA ALA A 8 -6.18 -7.19 18.48
C ALA A 8 -5.77 -5.84 17.86
N ASN A 9 -5.07 -5.00 18.63
CA ASN A 9 -4.53 -3.72 18.18
C ASN A 9 -3.43 -3.99 17.14
N VAL A 10 -3.84 -4.38 15.93
CA VAL A 10 -2.95 -4.45 14.78
C VAL A 10 -2.84 -3.03 14.27
N ASN A 11 -1.82 -2.29 14.70
CA ASN A 11 -1.62 -0.90 14.29
C ASN A 11 -1.08 -0.82 12.86
N PHE A 12 -1.88 -1.23 11.86
CA PHE A 12 -1.54 -1.09 10.44
C PHE A 12 -1.20 0.34 10.05
N THR A 13 -1.60 1.36 10.83
CA THR A 13 -1.25 2.77 10.63
C THR A 13 0.25 2.99 10.81
N ALA A 14 0.88 2.34 11.81
CA ALA A 14 2.31 2.44 12.02
C ALA A 14 3.07 1.69 10.91
N GLU A 15 2.58 0.53 10.51
CA GLU A 15 3.18 -0.29 9.45
C GLU A 15 3.03 0.34 8.06
N SER A 16 1.86 0.91 7.74
CA SER A 16 1.61 1.62 6.47
C SER A 16 2.37 2.94 6.41
N ALA A 17 2.48 3.70 7.50
CA ALA A 17 3.33 4.90 7.56
C ALA A 17 4.82 4.54 7.42
N HIS A 18 5.27 3.45 8.05
CA HIS A 18 6.63 2.95 7.89
C HIS A 18 6.88 2.47 6.46
N LEU A 19 5.89 1.84 5.82
CA LEU A 19 5.99 1.40 4.43
C LEU A 19 6.07 2.59 3.48
N VAL A 20 5.23 3.61 3.64
CA VAL A 20 5.30 4.84 2.83
C VAL A 20 6.65 5.53 3.04
N LYS A 21 7.13 5.64 4.28
CA LYS A 21 8.47 6.18 4.57
C LYS A 21 9.58 5.34 3.93
N THR A 22 9.46 4.01 3.94
CA THR A 22 10.43 3.09 3.33
C THR A 22 10.40 3.17 1.81
N LEU A 23 9.21 3.29 1.20
CA LEU A 23 9.05 3.48 -0.24
C LEU A 23 9.68 4.81 -0.67
N LEU A 24 9.39 5.90 0.03
CA LEU A 24 9.99 7.21 -0.23
C LEU A 24 11.51 7.20 -0.02
N TYR A 25 11.99 6.52 1.03
CA TYR A 25 13.42 6.39 1.31
C TYR A 25 14.15 5.56 0.24
N LYS A 26 13.60 4.39 -0.12
CA LYS A 26 14.13 3.54 -1.19
C LYS A 26 14.16 4.30 -2.51
N HIS A 27 13.08 5.00 -2.84
CA HIS A 27 12.96 5.77 -4.07
C HIS A 27 14.00 6.90 -4.15
N ARG A 28 14.23 7.63 -3.05
CA ARG A 28 15.29 8.65 -2.97
C ARG A 28 16.68 8.06 -3.20
N HIS A 29 16.93 6.85 -2.72
CA HIS A 29 18.18 6.13 -2.98
C HIS A 29 18.26 5.60 -4.41
N THR A 30 17.16 5.10 -4.99
CA THR A 30 17.18 4.62 -6.38
C THR A 30 17.49 5.76 -7.36
N ILE A 31 16.93 6.95 -7.15
CA ILE A 31 17.26 8.15 -7.95
C ILE A 31 18.72 8.58 -7.76
N THR A 32 19.30 8.41 -6.58
CA THR A 32 20.70 8.80 -6.30
C THR A 32 21.72 7.81 -6.87
N THR A 33 21.32 6.55 -7.08
CA THR A 33 22.21 5.46 -7.52
C THR A 33 21.96 4.98 -8.96
N GLU A 34 21.17 5.69 -9.76
CA GLU A 34 21.01 5.41 -11.20
C GLU A 34 22.26 5.80 -12.02
N GLN A 35 23.42 5.22 -11.67
CA GLN A 35 24.40 4.79 -12.67
C GLN A 35 24.77 3.30 -12.58
N GLU A 36 24.35 2.53 -11.57
CA GLU A 36 24.65 1.09 -11.62
C GLU A 36 23.64 0.21 -10.87
N GLU A 37 23.27 -0.89 -11.53
CA GLU A 37 22.40 -2.00 -11.08
C GLU A 37 20.89 -1.92 -11.37
N LYS A 38 20.58 -2.29 -12.63
CA LYS A 38 19.29 -2.82 -13.08
C LYS A 38 18.97 -4.15 -12.39
N CYS A 39 18.19 -4.10 -11.30
CA CYS A 39 17.42 -5.26 -10.82
C CYS A 39 15.92 -5.04 -11.12
N PRO A 40 15.31 -5.74 -12.10
CA PRO A 40 13.91 -5.56 -12.43
C PRO A 40 13.08 -6.65 -11.73
N ASP A 41 12.41 -6.35 -10.61
CA ASP A 41 11.19 -7.10 -10.27
C ASP A 41 10.22 -6.46 -9.26
N THR A 42 10.52 -5.35 -8.57
CA THR A 42 9.67 -4.95 -7.42
C THR A 42 8.71 -3.78 -7.67
N GLY A 43 8.65 -3.23 -8.88
CA GLY A 43 7.68 -2.17 -9.19
C GLY A 43 7.61 -1.85 -10.68
N MET A 44 6.40 -1.79 -11.20
CA MET A 44 6.17 -1.36 -12.58
C MET A 44 6.47 0.15 -12.67
N ARG A 45 7.44 0.52 -13.51
CA ARG A 45 7.75 1.91 -13.86
C ARG A 45 7.05 2.25 -15.17
N THR A 46 6.38 3.40 -15.20
CA THR A 46 5.78 3.94 -16.42
C THR A 46 6.38 5.31 -16.67
N GLU A 47 6.82 5.55 -17.90
CA GLU A 47 7.45 6.81 -18.30
C GLU A 47 6.53 7.59 -19.23
N GLU A 48 6.36 8.86 -18.93
CA GLU A 48 5.72 9.84 -19.79
C GLU A 48 6.72 10.97 -20.11
N GLU A 49 6.35 11.89 -21.01
CA GLU A 49 7.24 12.94 -21.51
C GLU A 49 7.86 13.77 -20.37
N HIS A 50 7.05 14.12 -19.36
CA HIS A 50 7.46 15.00 -18.26
C HIS A 50 7.42 14.33 -16.88
N HIS A 51 6.98 13.08 -16.80
CA HIS A 51 6.71 12.37 -15.54
C HIS A 51 7.20 10.93 -15.58
N THR A 52 7.57 10.41 -14.42
CA THR A 52 7.87 9.00 -14.21
C THR A 52 7.04 8.50 -13.04
N PHE A 53 6.24 7.47 -13.29
CA PHE A 53 5.37 6.85 -12.30
C PHE A 53 5.96 5.53 -11.80
N TYR A 54 6.04 5.38 -10.48
CA TYR A 54 6.47 4.15 -9.84
C TYR A 54 5.29 3.52 -9.11
N HIS A 55 4.96 2.28 -9.49
CA HIS A 55 3.83 1.56 -8.95
C HIS A 55 4.30 0.55 -7.91
N TYR A 56 3.70 0.62 -6.73
CA TYR A 56 3.99 -0.29 -5.63
C TYR A 56 2.72 -0.98 -5.14
N ARG A 57 2.87 -2.23 -4.75
CA ARG A 57 1.81 -3.01 -4.12
C ARG A 57 2.24 -3.43 -2.73
N ALA A 58 1.51 -2.95 -1.74
CA ALA A 58 1.58 -3.43 -0.37
C ALA A 58 0.53 -4.50 -0.15
N ARG A 59 0.87 -5.60 0.53
CA ARG A 59 -0.10 -6.65 0.92
C ARG A 59 -0.12 -6.75 2.44
N PHE A 60 -1.32 -6.74 3.00
CA PHE A 60 -1.58 -6.80 4.43
C PHE A 60 -2.40 -8.04 4.76
N SER A 61 -2.17 -8.61 5.94
CA SER A 61 -2.94 -9.71 6.51
C SER A 61 -2.98 -9.59 8.03
N THR A 62 -3.95 -10.28 8.66
CA THR A 62 -4.06 -10.36 10.13
C THR A 62 -3.90 -11.81 10.59
N PRO A 63 -2.67 -12.36 10.55
CA PRO A 63 -2.43 -13.69 11.08
C PRO A 63 -2.61 -13.67 12.61
N THR A 64 -3.18 -14.73 13.15
CA THR A 64 -3.17 -15.00 14.60
C THR A 64 -2.67 -16.42 14.83
N SER A 65 -2.16 -16.72 16.02
CA SER A 65 -1.70 -18.07 16.36
C SER A 65 -2.78 -19.15 16.15
N ARG A 66 -4.07 -18.79 16.32
CA ARG A 66 -5.20 -19.71 16.12
C ARG A 66 -5.77 -19.70 14.70
N LYS A 67 -5.50 -18.65 13.92
CA LYS A 67 -5.97 -18.50 12.55
C LYS A 67 -4.80 -18.02 11.67
N PRO A 68 -4.12 -18.93 10.94
CA PRO A 68 -3.11 -18.53 9.97
C PRO A 68 -3.73 -17.61 8.90
N ILE A 69 -2.93 -17.03 8.00
CA ILE A 69 -3.37 -16.02 7.03
C ILE A 69 -4.66 -16.46 6.32
N GLN A 70 -5.79 -15.86 6.73
CA GLN A 70 -7.13 -16.20 6.22
C GLN A 70 -7.45 -15.44 4.91
N GLY A 71 -6.73 -14.35 4.66
CA GLY A 71 -6.96 -13.47 3.53
C GLY A 71 -5.98 -12.31 3.54
N THR A 72 -5.89 -11.61 2.41
CA THR A 72 -5.03 -10.44 2.27
C THR A 72 -5.79 -9.27 1.63
N ALA A 73 -5.45 -8.05 2.04
CA ALA A 73 -5.84 -6.83 1.37
C ALA A 73 -4.59 -6.17 0.76
N SER A 74 -4.71 -5.67 -0.46
CA SER A 74 -3.65 -4.91 -1.11
C SER A 74 -3.91 -3.41 -1.01
N VAL A 75 -2.85 -2.61 -0.88
CA VAL A 75 -2.90 -1.16 -1.13
C VAL A 75 -1.92 -0.86 -2.25
N TYR A 76 -2.41 -0.17 -3.27
CA TYR A 76 -1.64 0.21 -4.44
C TYR A 76 -1.21 1.65 -4.28
N PHE A 77 0.09 1.90 -4.40
CA PHE A 77 0.67 3.24 -4.34
C PHE A 77 1.22 3.60 -5.71
N VAL A 78 1.02 4.85 -6.10
CA VAL A 78 1.67 5.46 -7.26
C VAL A 78 2.47 6.64 -6.76
N VAL A 79 3.76 6.64 -7.08
CA VAL A 79 4.67 7.74 -6.80
C VAL A 79 4.95 8.44 -8.12
N ASP A 80 4.57 9.71 -8.21
CA ASP A 80 4.75 10.55 -9.40
C ASP A 80 5.95 11.48 -9.22
N VAL A 81 6.95 11.28 -10.07
CA VAL A 81 8.18 12.08 -10.14
C VAL A 81 8.16 12.90 -11.42
N SER A 82 8.14 14.23 -11.27
CA SER A 82 8.31 15.13 -12.41
C SER A 82 9.77 15.15 -12.86
N LYS A 83 9.99 15.05 -14.17
CA LYS A 83 11.29 15.19 -14.83
C LYS A 83 11.73 16.66 -14.98
N VAL A 84 10.79 17.59 -14.82
CA VAL A 84 11.00 19.03 -15.06
C VAL A 84 11.13 19.81 -13.75
N LYS A 85 10.42 19.38 -12.69
CA LYS A 85 10.52 20.00 -11.37
C LYS A 85 11.86 19.64 -10.70
N ALA A 86 12.36 20.53 -9.85
CA ALA A 86 13.58 20.27 -9.07
C ALA A 86 13.40 19.07 -8.14
N GLN A 87 14.40 18.17 -8.08
CA GLN A 87 14.38 16.96 -7.25
C GLN A 87 14.33 17.24 -5.74
N THR A 88 14.49 18.49 -5.33
CA THR A 88 14.35 18.95 -3.94
C THR A 88 12.89 19.13 -3.52
N LEU A 89 11.94 19.13 -4.46
CA LEU A 89 10.52 19.25 -4.16
C LEU A 89 9.94 17.89 -3.70
N PRO A 90 8.93 17.90 -2.81
CA PRO A 90 8.27 16.68 -2.37
C PRO A 90 7.63 15.94 -3.56
N VAL A 91 7.88 14.64 -3.64
CA VAL A 91 7.30 13.74 -4.64
C VAL A 91 5.81 13.53 -4.35
N GLU A 92 4.97 13.51 -5.40
CA GLU A 92 3.54 13.31 -5.25
C GLU A 92 3.23 11.81 -5.10
N VAL A 93 2.38 11.46 -4.14
CA VAL A 93 2.01 10.06 -3.86
C VAL A 93 0.51 9.93 -3.83
N LEU A 94 -0.01 8.91 -4.52
CA LEU A 94 -1.41 8.52 -4.53
C LEU A 94 -1.53 7.07 -4.07
N PHE A 95 -2.66 6.73 -3.45
CA PHE A 95 -2.93 5.33 -3.10
C PHE A 95 -4.40 4.95 -3.22
N VAL A 96 -4.62 3.67 -3.48
CA VAL A 96 -5.95 3.05 -3.59
C VAL A 96 -5.95 1.75 -2.78
N VAL A 97 -6.99 1.56 -1.97
CA VAL A 97 -7.22 0.28 -1.28
C VAL A 97 -7.87 -0.69 -2.26
N GLU A 98 -7.44 -1.95 -2.25
CA GLU A 98 -8.05 -2.99 -3.07
C GLU A 98 -9.58 -3.01 -2.97
N SER A 99 -10.24 -3.25 -4.10
CA SER A 99 -11.71 -3.23 -4.24
C SER A 99 -12.37 -1.86 -4.00
N ASN A 100 -11.58 -0.79 -3.80
CA ASN A 100 -12.05 0.59 -3.77
C ASN A 100 -11.60 1.32 -5.06
N ARG A 101 -12.40 2.26 -5.55
CA ARG A 101 -12.06 3.14 -6.68
C ARG A 101 -11.60 4.52 -6.24
N LEU A 102 -11.76 4.84 -4.96
CA LEU A 102 -11.38 6.13 -4.42
C LEU A 102 -9.86 6.26 -4.34
N VAL A 103 -9.34 7.29 -4.99
CA VAL A 103 -7.92 7.66 -4.95
C VAL A 103 -7.69 8.59 -3.76
N HIS A 104 -6.65 8.29 -3.00
CA HIS A 104 -6.30 9.00 -1.78
C HIS A 104 -4.91 9.64 -1.89
N THR A 105 -4.76 10.81 -1.27
CA THR A 105 -3.47 11.49 -1.13
C THR A 105 -3.02 11.43 0.34
N PRO A 106 -1.79 10.97 0.64
CA PRO A 106 -1.22 11.04 1.97
C PRO A 106 -1.25 12.47 2.52
N GLY A 107 -1.50 12.62 3.83
CA GLY A 107 -1.63 13.93 4.48
C GLY A 107 -2.99 14.63 4.28
N ARG A 108 -3.70 14.36 3.17
CA ARG A 108 -5.09 14.82 2.96
C ARG A 108 -6.11 13.78 3.44
N THR A 109 -5.86 12.51 3.14
CA THR A 109 -6.68 11.40 3.61
C THR A 109 -5.98 10.67 4.75
N ARG A 110 -6.67 10.51 5.88
CA ARG A 110 -6.19 9.62 6.95
C ARG A 110 -6.47 8.17 6.58
N PHE A 111 -5.40 7.37 6.45
CA PHE A 111 -5.52 5.93 6.26
C PHE A 111 -6.24 5.30 7.46
N ARG A 112 -7.23 4.44 7.20
CA ARG A 112 -7.97 3.72 8.25
C ARG A 112 -7.74 2.22 8.10
N GLU A 113 -7.25 1.61 9.17
CA GLU A 113 -7.01 0.17 9.28
C GLU A 113 -8.26 -0.66 9.01
N LYS A 114 -9.41 -0.13 9.45
CA LYS A 114 -10.73 -0.69 9.18
C LYS A 114 -10.95 -0.96 7.70
N TRP A 115 -10.40 -0.14 6.78
CA TRP A 115 -10.51 -0.39 5.35
C TRP A 115 -9.87 -1.71 4.92
N LEU A 116 -8.73 -2.09 5.52
CA LEU A 116 -8.09 -3.37 5.24
C LEU A 116 -8.88 -4.54 5.82
N ALA A 117 -9.36 -4.38 7.05
CA ALA A 117 -10.20 -5.39 7.71
C ALA A 117 -11.48 -5.65 6.90
N ASP A 118 -12.18 -4.58 6.49
CA ASP A 118 -13.41 -4.66 5.71
C ASP A 118 -13.18 -5.38 4.37
N VAL A 119 -12.05 -5.12 3.69
CA VAL A 119 -11.68 -5.83 2.44
C VAL A 119 -11.43 -7.32 2.69
N ILE A 120 -10.67 -7.68 3.72
CA ILE A 120 -10.36 -9.09 4.05
C ILE A 120 -11.65 -9.83 4.41
N GLU A 121 -12.50 -9.25 5.25
CA GLU A 121 -13.76 -9.85 5.68
C GLU A 121 -14.73 -10.01 4.51
N SER A 122 -14.89 -8.98 3.67
CA SER A 122 -15.78 -9.02 2.50
C SER A 122 -15.38 -10.14 1.53
N LYS A 123 -14.08 -10.30 1.25
CA LYS A 123 -13.60 -11.41 0.42
C LYS A 123 -13.85 -12.77 1.05
N ALA A 124 -13.66 -12.90 2.35
CA ALA A 124 -13.91 -14.16 3.06
C ALA A 124 -15.41 -14.53 3.03
N LEU A 125 -16.31 -13.55 3.14
CA LEU A 125 -17.76 -13.77 2.99
C LEU A 125 -18.12 -14.21 1.57
N LEU A 126 -17.58 -13.55 0.54
CA LEU A 126 -17.80 -13.92 -0.85
C LEU A 126 -17.27 -15.32 -1.17
N GLN A 127 -16.08 -15.66 -0.67
CA GLN A 127 -15.53 -17.01 -0.85
C GLN A 127 -16.44 -18.08 -0.27
N LYS A 128 -17.01 -17.86 0.93
CA LYS A 128 -17.97 -18.78 1.54
C LYS A 128 -19.28 -18.87 0.74
N ALA A 129 -19.75 -17.76 0.18
CA ALA A 129 -20.98 -17.72 -0.61
C ALA A 129 -20.85 -18.44 -1.96
N VAL A 130 -19.65 -18.42 -2.56
CA VAL A 130 -19.36 -19.08 -3.84
C VAL A 130 -19.02 -20.57 -3.68
N GLN A 131 -18.59 -21.00 -2.50
CA GLN A 131 -18.28 -22.41 -2.18
C GLN A 131 -19.51 -23.22 -1.71
N LEU A 132 -20.72 -22.86 -2.18
CA LEU A 132 -21.92 -23.70 -2.05
C LEU A 132 -21.87 -24.90 -3.01
#